data_AF-A0A059AY32-F1
#
_entry.id   AF-A0A059AY32-F1
#
_cell.length_a   1.000
_cell.length_b   1.000
_cell.length_c   1.000
_cell.angle_alpha   90.00
_cell.angle_beta   90.00
_cell.angle_gamma   90.00
#
_symmetry.space_group_name_H-M   'P 1'
#
loop_
_entity.id
_entity.type
_entity.pdbx_description
1 polymer ?
#
loop_
_entity_poly.entity_id
_entity_poly.type
_entity_poly.pdbx_seq_one_letter_code
_entity_poly.pdbx_strand_id
1 'polypeptide(L)'
;DVILVDWVFSCWDRGAILEARDPKLGLEFVEEEMELVLKLGLMCSHANPLMRPSMRQVLQYLEGDLPMPESSSIGISSAGSTVGHREGFDNLAYSSSVAESLLSGGR
;
A
#
# COMPACT_ATOMS: atom_id res chain seq x y z
N ASP A 1 -6.03 10.26 -23.28
CA ASP A 1 -5.09 9.34 -22.61
C ASP A 1 -5.70 8.84 -21.31
N VAL A 2 -5.54 7.56 -20.99
CA VAL A 2 -5.97 6.95 -19.73
C VAL A 2 -4.71 6.71 -18.91
N ILE A 3 -4.67 7.22 -17.68
CA ILE A 3 -3.58 6.93 -16.74
C ILE A 3 -3.83 5.54 -16.17
N LEU A 4 -2.88 4.62 -16.34
CA LEU A 4 -3.03 3.22 -15.92
C LEU A 4 -3.42 3.10 -14.44
N VAL A 5 -2.76 3.87 -13.57
CA VAL A 5 -3.01 3.85 -12.12
C VAL A 5 -4.46 4.23 -11.79
N ASP A 6 -5.00 5.27 -12.44
CA ASP A 6 -6.38 5.71 -12.22
C ASP A 6 -7.39 4.66 -12.67
N TRP A 7 -7.11 3.97 -13.77
CA TRP A 7 -7.96 2.89 -14.27
C TRP A 7 -7.96 1.67 -13.34
N VAL A 8 -6.78 1.22 -12.89
CA VAL A 8 -6.68 0.09 -11.94
C VAL A 8 -7.34 0.45 -10.60
N PHE A 9 -7.17 1.69 -10.14
CA PHE A 9 -7.85 2.18 -8.94
C PHE A 9 -9.38 2.15 -9.10
N SER A 10 -9.93 2.58 -10.23
CA SER A 10 -11.37 2.52 -10.49
C SER A 10 -11.90 1.08 -10.50
N CYS A 11 -11.14 0.12 -11.05
CA CYS A 11 -11.49 -1.30 -10.98
C CYS A 11 -11.56 -1.78 -9.52
N TRP A 12 -10.62 -1.34 -8.68
CA TRP A 12 -10.62 -1.70 -7.26
C TRP A 12 -11.76 -1.07 -6.48
N ASP A 13 -12.04 0.21 -6.67
CA ASP A 13 -13.15 0.93 -6.00
C ASP A 13 -14.51 0.28 -6.30
N ARG A 14 -14.68 -0.26 -7.51
CA ARG A 14 -15.86 -1.04 -7.93
C ARG A 14 -15.91 -2.47 -7.39
N GLY A 15 -14.87 -2.95 -6.71
CA GLY A 15 -14.74 -4.35 -6.30
C GLY A 15 -14.45 -5.32 -7.45
N ALA A 16 -13.95 -4.82 -8.58
CA ALA A 16 -13.70 -5.58 -9.81
C ALA A 16 -12.22 -5.51 -10.24
N ILE A 17 -11.30 -5.53 -9.27
CA ILE A 17 -9.87 -5.31 -9.53
C ILE A 17 -9.27 -6.33 -10.52
N LEU A 18 -9.80 -7.55 -10.58
CA LEU A 18 -9.37 -8.58 -11.52
C LEU A 18 -9.66 -8.23 -13.00
N GLU A 19 -10.52 -7.23 -13.29
CA GLU A 19 -10.67 -6.67 -14.63
C GLU A 19 -9.38 -6.02 -15.13
N ALA A 20 -8.46 -5.64 -14.22
CA ALA A 20 -7.19 -5.01 -14.55
C ALA A 20 -6.09 -5.99 -14.99
N ARG A 21 -6.34 -7.30 -14.96
CA ARG A 21 -5.34 -8.31 -15.36
C ARG A 21 -5.05 -8.25 -16.86
N ASP A 22 -3.87 -8.70 -17.26
CA ASP A 22 -3.56 -8.89 -18.69
C ASP A 22 -4.49 -9.96 -19.28
N PRO A 23 -5.31 -9.66 -20.30
CA PRO A 23 -6.17 -10.65 -20.95
C PRO A 23 -5.41 -11.86 -21.50
N LYS A 24 -4.11 -11.72 -21.81
CA LYS A 24 -3.27 -12.80 -22.32
C LYS A 24 -2.95 -13.87 -21.27
N LEU A 25 -3.14 -13.59 -19.98
CA LEU A 25 -3.03 -14.59 -18.92
C LEU A 25 -4.22 -15.58 -18.93
N GLY A 26 -5.31 -15.26 -19.63
CA GLY A 26 -6.48 -16.14 -19.71
C GLY A 26 -7.07 -16.46 -18.34
N LEU A 27 -7.05 -17.75 -17.98
CA LEU A 27 -7.45 -18.28 -16.66
C LEU A 27 -6.25 -18.88 -15.90
N GLU A 28 -5.03 -18.65 -16.37
CA GLU A 28 -3.80 -19.23 -15.81
C GLU A 28 -3.19 -18.31 -14.75
N PHE A 29 -3.96 -18.01 -13.70
CA PHE A 29 -3.49 -17.24 -12.56
C PHE A 29 -4.28 -17.60 -11.30
N VAL A 30 -3.68 -17.39 -10.13
CA VAL A 30 -4.35 -17.50 -8.83
C VAL A 30 -5.00 -16.15 -8.52
N GLU A 31 -6.32 -16.14 -8.30
CA GLU A 31 -7.08 -14.90 -8.15
C GLU A 31 -6.58 -14.06 -6.96
N GLU A 32 -6.26 -14.72 -5.85
CA GLU A 32 -5.77 -14.09 -4.63
C GLU A 32 -4.40 -13.44 -4.84
N GLU A 33 -3.49 -14.10 -5.57
CA GLU A 33 -2.17 -13.55 -5.90
C GLU A 33 -2.28 -12.35 -6.85
N MET A 34 -3.17 -12.44 -7.85
CA MET A 34 -3.43 -11.35 -8.79
C MET A 34 -4.02 -10.13 -8.09
N GLU A 35 -4.98 -10.33 -7.19
CA GLU A 35 -5.55 -9.27 -6.38
C GLU A 35 -4.49 -8.62 -5.46
N LEU A 36 -3.65 -9.44 -4.81
CA LEU A 36 -2.54 -8.98 -3.98
C LEU A 36 -1.60 -8.05 -4.77
N VAL A 37 -1.09 -8.50 -5.93
CA VAL A 37 -0.10 -7.72 -6.69
C VAL A 37 -0.69 -6.45 -7.30
N LEU A 38 -1.97 -6.45 -7.68
CA LEU A 38 -2.65 -5.25 -8.18
C LEU A 38 -2.84 -4.21 -7.07
N LYS A 39 -3.31 -4.62 -5.89
CA LYS A 39 -3.41 -3.72 -4.73
C LYS A 39 -2.04 -3.19 -4.30
N LEU A 40 -1.04 -4.06 -4.24
CA LEU A 40 0.34 -3.68 -3.88
C LEU A 40 0.93 -2.70 -4.90
N GLY A 41 0.68 -2.91 -6.19
CA GLY A 41 1.09 -2.00 -7.26
C GLY A 41 0.49 -0.60 -7.09
N LEU A 42 -0.78 -0.49 -6.69
CA LEU A 42 -1.42 0.79 -6.39
C LEU A 42 -0.76 1.48 -5.18
N MET A 43 -0.48 0.75 -4.11
CA MET A 43 0.22 1.30 -2.93
C MET A 43 1.63 1.80 -3.29
N CYS A 44 2.39 1.04 -4.08
CA CYS A 44 3.71 1.43 -4.57
C CYS A 44 3.66 2.67 -5.47
N SER A 45 2.56 2.86 -6.21
CA SER A 45 2.36 3.97 -7.14
C SER A 45 1.75 5.21 -6.48
N HIS A 46 1.57 5.21 -5.17
CA HIS A 46 0.91 6.31 -4.46
C HIS A 46 1.61 7.66 -4.68
N ALA A 47 0.85 8.73 -4.92
CA ALA A 47 1.38 10.06 -5.21
C ALA A 47 2.22 10.61 -4.05
N ASN A 48 1.74 10.45 -2.81
CA ASN A 48 2.50 10.76 -1.60
C ASN A 48 3.56 9.66 -1.33
N PRO A 49 4.87 9.96 -1.34
CA PRO A 49 5.93 8.98 -1.08
C PRO A 49 5.85 8.35 0.31
N LEU A 50 5.32 9.05 1.31
CA LEU A 50 5.23 8.55 2.69
C LEU A 50 4.18 7.45 2.85
N MET A 51 3.24 7.33 1.90
CA MET A 51 2.22 6.28 1.90
C MET A 51 2.67 5.03 1.14
N ARG A 52 3.81 5.07 0.44
CA ARG A 52 4.34 3.92 -0.28
C ARG A 52 4.96 2.94 0.72
N PRO A 53 4.76 1.62 0.54
CA PRO A 53 5.43 0.64 1.38
C PRO A 53 6.95 0.68 1.12
N SER A 54 7.72 0.41 2.17
CA SER A 54 9.15 0.13 2.03
C SER A 54 9.37 -1.18 1.26
N MET A 55 10.53 -1.35 0.61
CA MET A 55 10.84 -2.61 -0.10
C MET A 55 10.77 -3.84 0.80
N ARG A 56 11.10 -3.71 2.09
CA ARG A 56 10.92 -4.80 3.06
C ARG A 56 9.44 -5.18 3.20
N GLN A 57 8.55 -4.20 3.35
CA GLN A 57 7.11 -4.47 3.45
C GLN A 57 6.57 -5.07 2.15
N VAL A 58 7.01 -4.59 0.98
CA VAL A 58 6.64 -5.18 -0.32
C VAL A 58 6.96 -6.67 -0.36
N LEU A 59 8.16 -7.08 0.08
CA LEU A 59 8.53 -8.49 0.15
C LEU A 59 7.66 -9.26 1.14
N GLN A 60 7.43 -8.71 2.33
CA GLN A 60 6.57 -9.36 3.32
C GLN A 60 5.12 -9.54 2.85
N TYR A 61 4.57 -8.62 2.05
CA TYR A 61 3.26 -8.82 1.43
C TYR A 61 3.29 -9.96 0.40
N LEU A 62 4.32 -10.01 -0.45
CA LEU A 62 4.47 -11.04 -1.48
C LEU A 62 4.74 -12.44 -0.89
N GLU A 63 5.43 -12.51 0.24
CA GLU A 63 5.71 -13.74 0.98
C GLU A 63 4.51 -14.20 1.84
N GLY A 64 3.50 -13.36 2.03
CA GLY A 64 2.33 -13.63 2.87
C GLY A 64 2.57 -13.40 4.37
N ASP A 65 3.72 -12.82 4.73
CA ASP A 65 4.09 -12.47 6.11
C ASP A 65 3.27 -11.30 6.68
N LEU A 66 2.72 -10.44 5.81
CA LEU A 66 1.84 -9.34 6.18
C LEU A 66 0.48 -9.47 5.49
N PRO A 67 -0.64 -9.29 6.24
CA PRO A 67 -1.96 -9.25 5.62
C PRO A 67 -2.12 -7.95 4.82
N MET A 68 -2.69 -8.06 3.62
CA MET A 68 -3.02 -6.89 2.80
C MET A 68 -4.03 -5.99 3.54
N PRO A 69 -3.78 -4.68 3.67
CA PRO A 69 -4.74 -3.77 4.28
C PRO A 69 -6.06 -3.69 3.48
N GLU A 70 -7.18 -3.61 4.20
CA GLU A 70 -8.51 -3.46 3.60
C GLU A 70 -8.66 -2.08 2.93
N SER A 71 -9.44 -2.02 1.84
CA SER A 71 -9.62 -0.81 1.01
C SER A 71 -10.10 0.41 1.81
N SER A 72 -10.86 0.22 2.90
CA SER A 72 -11.31 1.30 3.78
C SER A 72 -10.18 1.97 4.57
N SER A 73 -9.05 1.31 4.73
CA SER A 73 -7.92 1.76 5.56
C SER A 73 -6.82 2.43 4.75
N ILE A 74 -6.80 2.18 3.45
CA ILE A 74 -5.80 2.74 2.54
C ILE A 74 -6.46 4.00 1.99
N GLY A 75 -6.07 5.16 2.52
CA GLY A 75 -6.60 6.48 2.13
C GLY A 75 -6.28 6.89 0.68
N ILE A 76 -6.44 5.97 -0.27
CA ILE A 76 -6.37 6.17 -1.70
C ILE A 76 -7.70 6.76 -2.10
N SER A 77 -7.95 8.01 -1.71
CA SER A 77 -8.99 8.79 -2.35
C SER A 77 -8.37 9.36 -3.62
N SER A 78 -8.99 9.11 -4.78
CA SER A 78 -8.68 9.76 -6.07
C SER A 78 -9.05 11.25 -6.06
N ALA A 79 -8.77 11.96 -4.97
CA ALA A 79 -8.95 13.39 -4.86
C ALA A 79 -7.58 14.05 -5.03
N GLY A 80 -7.44 14.82 -6.11
CA GLY A 80 -6.24 15.58 -6.43
C GLY A 80 -5.72 16.40 -5.24
N SER A 81 -4.40 16.58 -5.22
CA SER A 81 -3.63 17.26 -4.18
C SER A 81 -4.26 18.55 -3.66
N THR A 82 -4.36 18.67 -2.33
CA THR A 82 -4.05 19.94 -1.67
C THR A 82 -2.68 19.80 -1.00
N VAL A 83 -1.67 20.39 -1.62
CA VAL A 83 -0.42 20.75 -0.95
C VAL A 83 -0.80 21.68 0.20
N GLY A 84 -0.74 21.16 1.43
CA GLY A 84 -1.10 21.88 2.64
C GLY A 84 -0.30 21.32 3.81
N HIS A 85 0.84 21.97 4.07
CA HIS A 85 1.49 22.14 5.37
C HIS A 85 1.77 20.92 6.28
N ARG A 86 3.07 20.73 6.50
CA ARG A 86 3.76 20.03 7.59
C ARG A 86 2.98 19.94 8.92
N GLU A 87 3.02 18.76 9.54
CA GLU A 87 3.39 18.45 10.95
C GLU A 87 2.65 17.19 11.45
N GLY A 88 3.35 16.33 12.20
CA GLY A 88 2.73 15.27 13.00
C GLY A 88 3.25 13.86 12.70
N PHE A 89 4.37 13.49 13.32
CA PHE A 89 4.78 12.10 13.45
C PHE A 89 3.92 11.45 14.53
N ASP A 90 2.76 10.91 14.19
CA ASP A 90 2.01 10.05 15.11
C ASP A 90 1.25 8.98 14.34
N ASN A 91 1.77 7.76 14.34
CA ASN A 91 0.99 6.57 14.65
C ASN A 91 1.93 5.41 14.96
N LEU A 92 2.37 5.45 16.22
CA LEU A 92 3.01 4.38 16.95
C LEU A 92 1.97 3.28 17.24
N ALA A 93 1.70 2.41 16.28
CA ALA A 93 0.86 1.22 16.48
C ALA A 93 1.37 0.02 15.67
N TYR A 94 2.67 -0.22 15.71
CA TYR A 94 3.21 -1.54 15.45
C TYR A 94 4.24 -1.83 16.54
N SER A 95 3.84 -2.70 17.44
CA SER A 95 4.57 -3.06 18.65
C SER A 95 5.98 -3.57 18.30
N SER A 96 6.98 -2.69 18.34
CA SER A 96 8.39 -3.10 18.34
C SER A 96 8.88 -3.15 19.78
N SER A 97 8.88 -4.35 20.37
CA SER A 97 9.55 -4.60 21.66
C SER A 97 11.07 -4.66 21.46
N VAL A 98 11.70 -3.57 21.02
CA VAL A 98 13.16 -3.38 21.13
C VAL A 98 13.50 -1.90 20.91
N ALA A 99 13.57 -1.14 22.00
CA ALA A 99 14.35 0.09 22.11
C ALA A 99 14.63 0.29 23.60
N GLU A 100 15.86 -0.01 24.02
CA GLU A 100 16.86 1.02 24.36
C GLU A 100 16.55 1.70 25.70
N SER A 101 17.00 1.08 26.80
CA SER A 101 17.27 1.79 28.05
C SER A 101 18.74 2.25 28.05
N LEU A 102 19.06 3.19 27.16
CA LEU A 102 20.17 4.10 27.38
C LEU A 102 19.57 5.48 27.60
N LEU A 103 19.53 5.94 28.86
CA LEU A 103 19.64 7.34 29.25
C LEU A 103 19.60 7.46 30.79
N SER A 104 20.78 7.46 31.41
CA SER A 104 21.10 8.29 32.58
C SER A 104 22.63 8.20 32.76
N GLY A 105 23.45 9.06 32.17
CA GLY A 105 23.38 10.50 32.34
C GLY A 105 24.10 10.90 33.63
N GLY A 106 25.43 11.08 33.54
CA GLY A 106 26.23 12.08 34.27
C GLY A 106 26.34 12.00 35.80
N ARG A 107 27.54 11.64 36.28
CA ARG A 107 28.50 12.52 36.98
C ARG A 107 29.86 11.83 37.09
#